data_AF-A0A1Q2U213-F1
#
_entry.id   AF-A0A1Q2U213-F1
#
_cell.length_a   1.000
_cell.length_b   1.000
_cell.length_c   1.000
_cell.angle_alpha   90.00
_cell.angle_beta   90.00
_cell.angle_gamma   90.00
#
_symmetry.space_group_name_H-M   'P 1'
#
loop_
_entity.id
_entity.type
_entity.pdbx_description
1 polymer ?
#
loop_
_entity_poly.entity_id
_entity_poly.type
_entity_poly.pdbx_seq_one_letter_code
_entity_poly.pdbx_strand_id
1 'polypeptide(L)'
;MNFLEVQFELRGKTLPADHGYSLYSGIKQIWQQSVLISELNQDISPEVLISSIPGVGNKQGMVYLNRRSRLRLRCPAEQAQVWYRVLQNQVLDLQGHLVRLIQPRLTVIQSSSVLTSRLVVIKLEQWDSHTAPNIF
;
A
#
# COMPACT_ATOMS: atom_id res chain seq x y z
N MET A 1 16.56 -4.91 15.57
CA MET A 1 16.23 -5.13 14.15
C MET A 1 15.98 -3.79 13.51
N ASN A 2 16.70 -3.43 12.45
CA ASN A 2 16.54 -2.14 11.79
C ASN A 2 15.56 -2.28 10.63
N PHE A 3 14.57 -1.39 10.57
CA PHE A 3 13.59 -1.35 9.48
C PHE A 3 13.83 -0.14 8.58
N LEU A 4 13.60 -0.32 7.30
CA LEU A 4 13.57 0.75 6.30
C LEU A 4 12.19 0.79 5.64
N GLU A 5 11.88 1.92 5.02
CA GLU A 5 10.69 2.09 4.19
C GLU A 5 11.10 2.31 2.73
N VAL A 6 10.61 1.45 1.86
CA VAL A 6 10.70 1.58 0.40
C VAL A 6 9.44 2.29 -0.08
N GLN A 7 9.62 3.44 -0.73
CA GLN A 7 8.52 4.24 -1.25
C GLN A 7 8.56 4.29 -2.78
N PHE A 8 7.40 4.24 -3.42
CA PHE A 8 7.25 4.42 -4.87
C PHE A 8 6.26 5.55 -5.16
N GLU A 9 6.63 6.45 -6.06
CA GLU A 9 5.67 7.31 -6.71
C GLU A 9 4.76 6.50 -7.64
N LEU A 10 3.56 7.01 -7.89
CA LEU A 10 2.54 6.28 -8.63
C LEU A 10 2.17 7.04 -9.90
N ARG A 11 2.17 6.34 -11.03
CA ARG A 11 1.55 6.82 -12.27
C ARG A 11 0.28 6.01 -12.52
N GLY A 12 -0.86 6.66 -12.31
CA GLY A 12 -2.20 6.12 -12.43
C GLY A 12 -3.22 7.21 -12.15
N LYS A 13 -4.52 6.89 -12.23
CA LYS A 13 -5.60 7.88 -12.02
C LYS A 13 -6.38 7.63 -10.74
N THR A 14 -6.85 6.40 -10.55
CA THR A 14 -7.80 6.05 -9.49
C THR A 14 -7.51 4.66 -8.95
N LEU A 15 -8.02 4.38 -7.76
CA LEU A 15 -8.05 3.08 -7.10
C LEU A 15 -9.41 2.86 -6.43
N PRO A 16 -9.85 1.60 -6.21
CA PRO A 16 -10.91 1.31 -5.25
C PRO A 16 -10.54 1.81 -3.85
N ALA A 17 -11.52 2.24 -3.04
CA ALA A 17 -11.25 2.75 -1.70
C ALA A 17 -10.72 1.68 -0.73
N ASP A 18 -11.09 0.43 -0.96
CA ASP A 18 -10.76 -0.78 -0.20
C ASP A 18 -9.70 -1.67 -0.89
N HIS A 19 -8.86 -1.08 -1.74
CA HIS A 19 -7.82 -1.78 -2.54
C HIS A 19 -6.73 -2.51 -1.73
N GLY A 20 -6.85 -2.65 -0.41
CA GLY A 20 -5.83 -3.29 0.43
C GLY A 20 -5.54 -4.73 0.01
N TYR A 21 -6.59 -5.53 -0.25
CA TYR A 21 -6.42 -6.92 -0.67
C TYR A 21 -5.85 -7.02 -2.09
N SER A 22 -6.39 -6.26 -3.05
CA SER A 22 -5.87 -6.27 -4.43
C SER A 22 -4.43 -5.77 -4.51
N LEU A 23 -4.05 -4.83 -3.64
CA LEU A 23 -2.67 -4.36 -3.52
C LEU A 23 -1.75 -5.46 -3.01
N TYR A 24 -2.15 -6.15 -1.94
CA TYR A 24 -1.39 -7.28 -1.42
C TYR A 24 -1.24 -8.38 -2.48
N SER A 25 -2.32 -8.78 -3.15
CA SER A 25 -2.27 -9.84 -4.16
C SER A 25 -1.40 -9.45 -5.35
N GLY A 26 -1.49 -8.21 -5.83
CA GLY A 26 -0.65 -7.72 -6.93
C GLY A 26 0.84 -7.70 -6.58
N ILE A 27 1.19 -7.27 -5.36
CA ILE A 27 2.58 -7.31 -4.87
C ILE A 27 3.07 -8.76 -4.74
N LYS A 28 2.24 -9.65 -4.19
CA LYS A 28 2.57 -11.08 -4.04
C LYS A 28 2.82 -11.75 -5.38
N GLN A 29 2.01 -11.46 -6.39
CA GLN A 29 2.20 -11.99 -7.72
C GLN A 29 3.53 -11.55 -8.33
N ILE A 30 3.87 -10.25 -8.24
CA ILE A 30 5.15 -9.74 -8.73
C ILE A 30 6.32 -10.40 -7.99
N TRP A 31 6.21 -10.54 -6.67
CA TRP A 31 7.22 -11.19 -5.83
C TRP A 31 7.50 -12.62 -6.29
N GLN A 32 6.46 -13.43 -6.46
CA GLN A 32 6.57 -14.82 -6.88
C GLN A 32 7.06 -14.99 -8.33
N GLN A 33 6.82 -14.01 -9.20
CA GLN A 33 7.25 -14.04 -10.60
C GLN A 33 8.64 -13.46 -10.83
N SER A 34 9.27 -12.89 -9.80
CA SER A 34 10.55 -12.21 -9.94
C SER A 34 11.71 -13.19 -10.12
N VAL A 35 12.25 -13.23 -11.35
CA VAL A 35 13.44 -14.02 -11.74
C VAL A 35 14.72 -13.52 -11.06
N LEU A 36 14.72 -12.32 -10.47
CA LEU A 36 15.91 -11.71 -9.88
C LEU A 36 16.48 -12.48 -8.69
N ILE A 37 15.69 -13.33 -8.03
CA ILE A 37 16.13 -14.08 -6.85
C ILE A 37 15.49 -15.47 -6.89
N SER A 38 16.27 -16.47 -7.28
CA SER A 38 15.84 -17.87 -7.36
C SER A 38 15.35 -18.45 -6.03
N GLU A 39 15.75 -17.85 -4.89
CA GLU A 39 15.30 -18.25 -3.55
C GLU A 39 13.95 -17.63 -3.12
N LEU A 40 13.34 -16.72 -3.90
CA LEU A 40 12.07 -16.04 -3.56
C LEU A 40 10.80 -16.85 -3.84
N ASN A 41 10.91 -18.17 -4.04
CA ASN A 41 9.75 -19.06 -4.05
C ASN A 41 9.04 -19.17 -2.68
N GLN A 42 9.54 -18.46 -1.66
CA GLN A 42 8.94 -18.36 -0.34
C GLN A 42 7.93 -17.20 -0.28
N ASP A 43 6.93 -17.35 0.59
CA ASP A 43 5.94 -16.30 0.82
C ASP A 43 6.60 -15.00 1.34
N ILE A 44 5.90 -13.88 1.19
CA ILE A 44 6.35 -12.59 1.72
C ILE A 44 6.54 -12.72 3.23
N SER A 45 7.72 -12.32 3.73
CA SER A 45 8.01 -12.35 5.17
C SER A 45 6.92 -11.60 5.96
N PRO A 46 6.43 -12.14 7.09
CA PRO A 46 5.40 -11.50 7.91
C PRO A 46 5.86 -10.15 8.51
N GLU A 47 7.16 -9.88 8.50
CA GLU A 47 7.72 -8.60 8.96
C GLU A 47 7.59 -7.48 7.93
N VAL A 48 7.20 -7.81 6.70
CA VAL A 48 6.96 -6.84 5.63
C VAL A 48 5.55 -6.26 5.78
N LEU A 49 5.48 -4.95 5.98
CA LEU A 49 4.21 -4.24 6.12
C LEU A 49 3.93 -3.37 4.89
N ILE A 50 2.80 -3.62 4.24
CA ILE A 50 2.34 -2.87 3.08
C ILE A 50 1.30 -1.85 3.54
N SER A 51 1.57 -0.57 3.30
CA SER A 51 0.61 0.49 3.58
C SER A 51 -0.41 0.61 2.45
N SER A 52 -1.66 0.93 2.80
CA SER A 52 -2.65 1.36 1.80
C SER A 52 -2.17 2.64 1.09
N ILE A 53 -2.51 2.76 -0.20
CA ILE A 53 -2.10 3.90 -1.01
C ILE A 53 -2.99 5.09 -0.68
N PRO A 54 -2.44 6.25 -0.28
CA PRO A 54 -3.25 7.40 -0.01
C PRO A 54 -3.71 8.14 -1.27
N GLY A 55 -4.82 8.87 -1.19
CA GLY A 55 -5.37 9.73 -2.24
C GLY A 55 -6.62 10.45 -1.75
N VAL A 56 -7.34 11.10 -2.68
CA VAL A 56 -8.56 11.85 -2.39
C VAL A 56 -9.77 10.96 -2.66
N GLY A 57 -10.55 10.65 -1.64
CA GLY A 57 -11.77 9.85 -1.78
C GLY A 57 -12.86 10.62 -2.53
N ASN A 58 -13.60 9.94 -3.40
CA ASN A 58 -14.72 10.52 -4.15
C ASN A 58 -16.10 10.34 -3.46
N LYS A 59 -16.11 9.77 -2.25
CA LYS A 59 -17.31 9.35 -1.50
C LYS A 59 -18.22 8.33 -2.21
N GLN A 60 -17.74 7.71 -3.29
CA GLN A 60 -18.44 6.68 -4.09
C GLN A 60 -17.55 5.44 -4.30
N GLY A 61 -16.77 5.08 -3.28
CA GLY A 61 -15.93 3.87 -3.31
C GLY A 61 -14.62 3.99 -4.11
N MET A 62 -14.23 5.18 -4.56
CA MET A 62 -12.97 5.40 -5.30
C MET A 62 -12.05 6.41 -4.61
N VAL A 63 -10.76 6.26 -4.89
CA VAL A 63 -9.69 7.14 -4.46
C VAL A 63 -8.96 7.67 -5.69
N TYR A 64 -8.94 8.98 -5.87
CA TYR A 64 -8.13 9.65 -6.88
C TYR A 64 -6.68 9.77 -6.41
N LEU A 65 -5.76 9.31 -7.26
CA LEU A 65 -4.34 9.44 -7.02
C LEU A 65 -3.90 10.88 -7.27
N ASN A 66 -2.98 11.35 -6.45
CA ASN A 66 -2.40 12.68 -6.57
C ASN A 66 -0.88 12.62 -6.40
N ARG A 67 -0.22 13.78 -6.47
CA ARG A 67 1.24 13.88 -6.35
C ARG A 67 1.80 13.43 -5.01
N ARG A 68 0.98 13.26 -3.97
CA ARG A 68 1.37 12.74 -2.64
C ARG A 68 1.02 11.26 -2.46
N SER A 69 0.30 10.64 -3.40
CA SER A 69 0.01 9.21 -3.38
C SER A 69 1.28 8.41 -3.57
N ARG A 70 1.58 7.53 -2.61
CA ARG A 70 2.77 6.67 -2.62
C ARG A 70 2.39 5.26 -2.21
N LEU A 71 2.97 4.27 -2.88
CA LEU A 71 3.07 2.93 -2.30
C LEU A 71 4.22 2.97 -1.29
N ARG A 72 3.98 2.48 -0.08
CA ARG A 72 4.99 2.41 0.98
C ARG A 72 5.03 1.00 1.55
N LEU A 73 6.23 0.45 1.61
CA LEU A 73 6.50 -0.88 2.14
C LEU A 73 7.58 -0.75 3.22
N ARG A 74 7.24 -1.12 4.45
CA ARG A 74 8.21 -1.23 5.55
C ARG A 74 8.73 -2.67 5.58
N CYS A 75 10.04 -2.83 5.67
CA CYS A 75 10.68 -4.14 5.70
C CYS A 75 11.97 -4.11 6.53
N PRO A 76 12.49 -5.27 6.94
CA PRO A 76 13.84 -5.38 7.48
C PRO A 76 14.85 -4.75 6.51
N ALA A 77 15.84 -4.04 7.05
CA ALA A 77 16.80 -3.26 6.26
C ALA A 77 17.54 -4.14 5.23
N GLU A 78 17.80 -5.40 5.57
CA GLU A 78 18.46 -6.40 4.73
C GLU A 78 17.64 -6.74 3.48
N GLN A 79 16.31 -6.61 3.54
CA GLN A 79 15.40 -6.88 2.43
C GLN A 79 15.08 -5.65 1.58
N ALA A 80 15.42 -4.44 2.05
CA ALA A 80 14.97 -3.19 1.43
C ALA A 80 15.46 -3.04 -0.02
N GLN A 81 16.69 -3.45 -0.31
CA GLN A 81 17.24 -3.39 -1.67
C GLN A 81 16.57 -4.40 -2.61
N VAL A 82 16.16 -5.56 -2.10
CA VAL A 82 15.41 -6.56 -2.85
C VAL A 82 14.05 -5.98 -3.25
N TRP A 83 13.29 -5.47 -2.29
CA TRP A 83 11.99 -4.85 -2.55
C TRP A 83 12.08 -3.68 -3.53
N TYR A 84 13.11 -2.84 -3.38
CA TYR A 84 13.40 -1.77 -4.32
C TYR A 84 13.52 -2.30 -5.76
N ARG A 85 14.34 -3.34 -5.99
CA ARG A 85 14.61 -3.87 -7.34
C ARG A 85 13.41 -4.61 -7.93
N VAL A 86 12.75 -5.44 -7.13
CA VAL A 86 11.60 -6.26 -7.57
C VAL A 86 10.45 -5.39 -8.04
N LEU A 87 10.12 -4.35 -7.27
CA LEU A 87 8.95 -3.50 -7.53
C LEU A 87 9.23 -2.31 -8.47
N GLN A 88 10.50 -2.02 -8.77
CA GLN A 88 10.84 -0.90 -9.65
C GLN A 88 10.21 -1.05 -11.05
N ASN A 89 9.52 -0.01 -11.52
CA ASN A 89 8.87 0.07 -12.84
C ASN A 89 7.75 -0.94 -13.10
N GLN A 90 7.34 -1.70 -12.08
CA GLN A 90 6.25 -2.66 -12.16
C GLN A 90 4.90 -1.96 -12.32
N VAL A 91 3.95 -2.68 -12.91
CA VAL A 91 2.56 -2.24 -13.04
C VAL A 91 1.70 -3.15 -12.17
N LEU A 92 0.96 -2.55 -11.25
CA LEU A 92 -0.04 -3.23 -10.44
C LEU A 92 -1.40 -3.08 -11.11
N ASP A 93 -2.11 -4.20 -11.27
CA ASP A 93 -3.53 -4.19 -11.60
C ASP A 93 -4.35 -4.31 -10.31
N LEU A 94 -5.04 -3.23 -9.95
CA LEU A 94 -5.83 -3.13 -8.73
C LEU A 94 -7.32 -3.11 -9.08
N GLN A 95 -7.87 -4.28 -9.43
CA GLN A 95 -9.25 -4.45 -9.90
C GLN A 95 -9.57 -3.66 -11.19
N GLY A 96 -8.70 -3.76 -12.21
CA GLY A 96 -8.80 -3.03 -13.46
C GLY A 96 -8.14 -1.64 -13.42
N HIS A 97 -7.68 -1.20 -12.24
CA HIS A 97 -6.96 0.06 -12.09
C HIS A 97 -5.45 -0.15 -12.19
N LEU A 98 -4.92 0.11 -13.38
CA LEU A 98 -3.49 0.00 -13.65
C LEU A 98 -2.72 1.16 -13.01
N VAL A 99 -1.77 0.83 -12.13
CA VAL A 99 -0.88 1.79 -11.49
C VAL A 99 0.56 1.36 -11.66
N ARG A 100 1.37 2.23 -12.27
CA ARG A 100 2.81 2.00 -12.40
C ARG A 100 3.56 2.56 -11.21
N LEU A 101 4.46 1.75 -10.65
CA LEU A 101 5.40 2.13 -9.61
C LEU A 101 6.61 2.80 -10.26
N ILE A 102 6.89 4.04 -9.88
CA ILE A 102 7.97 4.86 -10.46
C ILE A 102 8.76 5.54 -9.34
N GLN A 103 9.97 6.02 -9.68
CA GLN A 103 10.86 6.76 -8.78
C GLN A 103 10.98 6.14 -7.37
N PRO A 104 11.47 4.89 -7.26
CA PRO A 104 11.65 4.25 -5.96
C PRO A 104 12.63 5.03 -5.08
N ARG A 105 12.38 5.06 -3.77
CA ARG A 105 13.22 5.72 -2.77
C ARG A 105 13.32 4.86 -1.51
N LEU A 106 14.50 4.80 -0.93
CA LEU A 106 14.73 4.22 0.39
C LEU A 106 14.74 5.34 1.43
N THR A 107 13.99 5.14 2.51
CA THR A 107 13.82 6.13 3.57
C THR A 107 13.89 5.47 4.94
N VAL A 108 14.36 6.25 5.93
CA VAL A 108 14.27 5.86 7.34
C VAL A 108 12.84 6.13 7.81
N ILE A 109 12.33 5.27 8.69
CA ILE A 109 11.02 5.45 9.31
C ILE A 109 11.01 6.76 10.11
N GLN A 110 9.99 7.56 9.89
CA GLN A 110 9.75 8.80 10.63
C GLN A 110 8.49 8.66 11.48
N SER A 111 8.51 9.25 12.67
CA SER A 111 7.32 9.39 13.49
C SER A 111 6.33 10.35 12.82
N SER A 112 5.04 10.09 13.01
CA SER A 112 3.96 11.01 12.61
C SER A 112 3.18 11.41 13.84
N SER A 113 2.95 12.71 14.01
CA SER A 113 2.06 13.24 15.05
C SER A 113 0.58 13.07 14.72
N VAL A 114 0.26 12.67 13.48
CA VAL A 114 -1.11 12.51 12.99
C VAL A 114 -1.31 11.07 12.50
N LEU A 115 -2.35 10.41 13.01
CA LEU A 115 -2.82 9.12 12.52
C LEU A 115 -4.11 9.34 11.72
N THR A 116 -4.16 8.78 10.52
CA THR A 116 -5.36 8.83 9.67
C THR A 116 -5.70 7.43 9.20
N SER A 117 -6.96 7.03 9.31
CA SER A 117 -7.49 5.84 8.62
C SER A 117 -8.69 6.22 7.79
N ARG A 118 -8.80 5.68 6.57
CA ARG A 118 -9.98 5.86 5.72
C ARG A 118 -11.12 4.94 6.10
N LEU A 119 -10.78 3.75 6.56
CA LEU A 119 -11.75 2.73 6.98
C LEU A 119 -11.54 2.54 8.48
N VAL A 120 -12.58 2.83 9.24
CA VAL A 120 -12.60 2.61 10.68
C VAL A 120 -13.72 1.62 10.95
N VAL A 121 -13.37 0.47 11.51
CA VAL A 121 -14.35 -0.49 12.02
C VAL A 121 -14.55 -0.19 13.48
N ILE A 122 -15.76 0.23 13.84
CA ILE A 122 -16.17 0.45 15.22
C ILE A 122 -17.08 -0.71 15.61
N LYS A 123 -16.66 -1.51 16.59
CA LYS A 123 -17.52 -2.55 17.16
C LYS A 123 -18.49 -1.87 18.13
N LEU A 124 -19.78 -1.94 17.81
CA LEU A 124 -20.84 -1.45 18.69
C LEU A 124 -21.70 -2.63 19.16
N GLU A 125 -22.22 -2.55 20.39
CA GLU A 125 -23.22 -3.51 20.88
C GLU A 125 -24.59 -3.27 20.20
N GLN A 126 -24.91 -2.01 19.90
CA GLN A 126 -26.12 -1.58 19.20
C GLN A 126 -25.77 -0.43 18.23
N TRP A 127 -26.36 -0.43 17.02
CA TRP A 127 -26.18 0.62 16.01
C TRP A 127 -27.43 1.49 15.90
N ASP A 128 -27.27 2.79 16.11
CA ASP A 128 -28.32 3.79 15.86
C ASP A 128 -27.87 4.76 14.77
N SER A 129 -28.50 4.69 13.62
CA SER A 129 -28.21 5.52 12.44
C SER A 129 -28.49 7.01 12.67
N HIS A 130 -29.35 7.37 13.64
CA HIS A 130 -29.74 8.76 13.89
C HIS A 130 -28.73 9.52 14.76
N THR A 131 -28.00 8.81 15.61
CA THR A 131 -26.97 9.37 16.50
C THR A 131 -25.55 9.04 16.06
N ALA A 132 -25.40 8.24 15.00
CA ALA A 132 -24.10 7.91 14.43
C ALA A 132 -23.34 9.21 14.07
N PRO A 133 -22.11 9.40 14.60
CA PRO A 133 -21.32 10.56 14.25
C PRO A 133 -21.09 10.60 12.74
N ASN A 134 -21.22 11.78 12.16
CA ASN A 134 -20.83 12.02 10.77
C ASN A 134 -19.30 12.01 10.69
N ILE A 135 -18.73 10.81 10.66
CA ILE A 135 -17.32 10.61 10.38
C ILE A 135 -17.23 10.67 8.85
N PHE A 136 -17.11 11.87 8.23
CA PHE A 136 -16.49 12.19 6.90
C PHE A 136 -16.87 13.58 6.34
#